data_AF-A0A7Y4W583-F1
#
_entry.id   AF-A0A7Y4W583-F1
#
_cell.length_a   1.000
_cell.length_b   1.000
_cell.length_c   1.000
_cell.angle_alpha   90.00
_cell.angle_beta   90.00
_cell.angle_gamma   90.00
#
_symmetry.space_group_name_H-M   'P 1'
#
loop_
_entity.id
_entity.type
_entity.pdbx_description
1 polymer ?
#
loop_
_entity_poly.entity_id
_entity_poly.type
_entity_poly.pdbx_seq_one_letter_code
_entity_poly.pdbx_strand_id
1 'polypeptide(L)' 'MIEAFSGTHDFVGGKLSGLYDEQGNATRGRSEELQKLQDTWSASGAIVVSTPFAMAEFLPPQVWQAISVLLKGAK' A
#
# COMPACT_ATOMS: atom_id res chain seq x y z
N MET A 1 -13.89 0.68 -3.59
CA MET A 1 -12.98 0.87 -2.44
C MET A 1 -11.70 0.06 -2.63
N ILE A 2 -11.76 -1.24 -2.92
CA ILE A 2 -10.56 -2.07 -3.21
C ILE A 2 -9.74 -1.50 -4.39
N GLU A 3 -10.41 -1.04 -5.45
CA GLU A 3 -9.75 -0.44 -6.62
C GLU A 3 -8.84 0.75 -6.28
N ALA A 4 -9.23 1.62 -5.33
CA ALA A 4 -8.45 2.78 -4.92
C ALA A 4 -7.12 2.39 -4.25
N PHE A 5 -7.03 1.17 -3.73
CA PHE A 5 -5.79 0.63 -3.17
C PHE A 5 -4.92 -0.03 -4.24
N SER A 6 -5.51 -0.65 -5.28
CA SER A 6 -4.84 -1.56 -6.21
C SER A 6 -3.49 -1.04 -6.75
N GLY A 7 -3.45 0.18 -7.29
CA GLY A 7 -2.24 0.73 -7.89
C GLY A 7 -1.09 0.89 -6.89
N THR A 8 -1.32 1.60 -5.78
CA THR A 8 -0.26 1.84 -4.80
C THR A 8 0.04 0.60 -3.97
N HIS A 9 -0.98 -0.17 -3.58
CA HIS A 9 -0.84 -1.42 -2.84
C HIS A 9 0.02 -2.41 -3.61
N ASP A 10 -0.24 -2.64 -4.90
CA ASP A 10 0.54 -3.62 -5.67
C ASP A 10 1.96 -3.11 -5.95
N PHE A 11 2.11 -1.78 -6.10
CA PHE A 11 3.42 -1.18 -6.21
C PHE A 11 4.29 -1.44 -4.98
N VAL A 12 3.81 -1.10 -3.78
CA VAL A 12 4.58 -1.28 -2.54
C VAL A 12 4.55 -2.72 -1.99
N GLY A 13 3.54 -3.50 -2.37
CA GLY A 13 3.32 -4.87 -1.91
C GLY A 13 4.22 -5.88 -2.63
N GLY A 14 4.63 -5.59 -3.87
CA GLY A 14 5.51 -6.51 -4.58
C GLY A 14 6.24 -5.98 -5.81
N LYS A 15 5.73 -4.97 -6.55
CA LYS A 15 6.46 -4.49 -7.75
C LYS A 15 7.77 -3.79 -7.39
N LEU A 16 7.77 -2.95 -6.36
CA LEU A 16 8.96 -2.21 -5.92
C LEU A 16 10.11 -3.14 -5.50
N SER A 17 9.78 -4.28 -4.89
CA SER A 17 10.76 -5.28 -4.44
C SER A 17 11.09 -6.33 -5.51
N GLY A 18 10.46 -6.28 -6.69
CA GLY A 18 10.61 -7.28 -7.75
C GLY A 18 9.93 -8.62 -7.45
N LEU A 19 9.07 -8.65 -6.43
CA LEU A 19 8.33 -9.85 -6.03
C LEU A 19 7.03 -10.03 -6.82
N TYR A 20 6.56 -9.00 -7.52
CA TYR A 20 5.49 -9.09 -8.52
C TYR A 20 6.06 -9.01 -9.94
N ASP A 21 5.50 -9.82 -10.85
CA ASP A 21 5.83 -9.80 -12.27
C ASP A 21 5.15 -8.62 -13.00
N GLU A 22 5.40 -8.51 -14.30
CA GLU A 22 4.83 -7.43 -15.13
C GLU A 22 3.30 -7.44 -15.18
N GLN A 23 2.68 -8.61 -14.96
CA GLN A 23 1.23 -8.77 -14.89
C GLN A 23 0.68 -8.45 -13.50
N GLY A 24 1.54 -8.20 -12.51
CA GLY A 24 1.15 -7.94 -11.12
C GLY A 24 1.00 -9.19 -10.27
N ASN A 25 1.35 -10.38 -10.77
CA ASN A 25 1.28 -11.60 -10.00
C ASN A 25 2.52 -11.80 -9.15
N ALA A 26 2.38 -12.47 -8.01
CA ALA A 26 3.53 -12.87 -7.22
C ALA A 26 4.44 -13.84 -8.01
N THR A 27 5.75 -13.54 -8.02
CA THR A 27 6.75 -14.31 -8.77
C THR A 27 6.76 -15.79 -8.33
N ARG A 28 7.02 -16.67 -9.29
CA ARG A 28 7.02 -18.13 -9.07
C ARG A 28 8.36 -18.59 -8.49
N GLY A 29 8.36 -19.74 -7.80
CA GLY A 29 9.58 -20.35 -7.28
C GLY A 29 10.17 -19.70 -6.02
N ARG A 30 9.43 -18.78 -5.37
CA ARG A 30 9.81 -18.19 -4.07
C ARG A 30 9.83 -19.28 -2.98
N SER A 31 10.77 -19.17 -2.04
CA SER A 31 10.75 -20.03 -0.84
C SER A 31 9.49 -19.80 -0.01
N GLU A 32 9.08 -20.79 0.77
CA GLU A 32 7.89 -20.68 1.64
C GLU A 32 8.01 -19.53 2.64
N GLU A 33 9.22 -19.26 3.14
CA GLU A 33 9.48 -18.17 4.06
C GLU A 33 9.28 -16.80 3.40
N LEU A 34 9.80 -16.63 2.18
CA LEU A 34 9.62 -15.40 1.42
C LEU A 34 8.14 -15.17 1.06
N GLN A 35 7.40 -16.23 0.73
CA GLN A 35 5.96 -16.15 0.51
C GLN A 35 5.24 -15.66 1.76
N LYS A 36 5.48 -16.27 2.93
CA LYS A 36 4.85 -15.86 4.19
C LYS A 36 5.15 -14.41 4.57
N LEU A 37 6.41 -13.99 4.45
CA LEU A 37 6.81 -12.61 4.76
C LEU A 37 6.13 -11.61 3.82
N GLN A 38 6.10 -11.91 2.53
CA GLN A 38 5.46 -11.04 1.55
C GLN A 38 3.95 -11.00 1.74
N ASP A 39 3.29 -12.13 1.98
CA ASP A 39 1.85 -12.18 2.20
C ASP A 39 1.47 -11.38 3.45
N THR A 40 2.27 -11.50 4.52
CA THR A 40 2.11 -10.71 5.75
C THR A 40 2.30 -9.22 5.49
N TRP A 41 3.36 -8.86 4.74
CA TRP A 41 3.62 -7.47 4.35
C TRP A 41 2.47 -6.90 3.52
N SER A 42 2.01 -7.64 2.51
CA SER A 42 0.91 -7.22 1.64
C SER A 42 -0.38 -7.05 2.44
N ALA A 43 -0.69 -7.97 3.36
CA ALA A 43 -1.90 -7.91 4.17
C ALA A 43 -1.86 -6.86 5.30
N SER A 44 -0.72 -6.21 5.55
CA SER A 44 -0.57 -5.24 6.64
C SER A 44 0.11 -3.95 6.18
N GLY A 45 1.44 -3.97 6.06
CA GLY A 45 2.24 -2.79 5.72
C GLY A 45 1.83 -2.14 4.42
N ALA A 46 1.60 -2.92 3.37
CA ALA A 46 1.18 -2.38 2.07
C ALA A 46 -0.16 -1.64 2.16
N ILE A 47 -1.13 -2.12 2.96
CA ILE A 47 -2.40 -1.43 3.21
C ILE A 47 -2.17 -0.09 3.91
N VAL A 48 -1.39 -0.08 5.00
CA VAL A 48 -1.11 1.14 5.77
C VAL A 48 -0.44 2.20 4.90
N VAL A 49 0.56 1.80 4.11
CA VAL A 49 1.31 2.71 3.23
C VAL A 49 0.45 3.23 2.08
N SER A 50 -0.44 2.41 1.51
CA SER A 50 -1.31 2.82 0.40
C SER A 50 -2.56 3.59 0.86
N THR A 51 -2.96 3.47 2.12
CA THR A 51 -4.12 4.17 2.70
C THR A 51 -4.21 5.66 2.36
N PRO A 52 -3.16 6.50 2.55
CA PRO A 52 -3.27 7.92 2.22
C PRO A 52 -3.51 8.18 0.73
N PHE A 53 -2.97 7.34 -0.16
CA PHE A 53 -3.16 7.46 -1.60
C PHE A 53 -4.58 7.04 -2.00
N ALA A 54 -5.08 5.93 -1.47
CA ALA A 54 -6.45 5.47 -1.69
C ALA A 54 -7.48 6.50 -1.17
N MET A 55 -7.22 7.07 0.01
CA MET A 55 -8.09 8.11 0.58
C MET A 55 -8.09 9.40 -0.25
N ALA A 56 -7.05 9.67 -1.04
CA ALA A 56 -6.95 10.90 -1.83
C ALA A 56 -7.99 10.94 -2.96
N GLU A 57 -8.49 9.78 -3.40
CA GLU A 57 -9.60 9.68 -4.35
C GLU A 57 -10.95 10.13 -3.75
N PHE A 58 -11.10 10.02 -2.42
CA PHE A 58 -12.38 10.27 -1.74
C PHE A 58 -12.40 11.57 -0.93
N LEU A 59 -11.24 12.01 -0.45
CA LEU A 59 -11.15 13.15 0.47
C LEU A 59 -10.74 14.42 -0.26
N PRO A 60 -11.48 15.53 -0.06
CA PRO A 60 -11.12 16.80 -0.67
C PRO A 60 -9.86 17.41 0.00
N PRO A 61 -9.17 18.33 -0.69
CA PRO A 61 -7.93 18.94 -0.17
C PRO A 61 -8.06 19.56 1.23
N GLN A 62 -9.23 20.11 1.57
CA GLN A 62 -9.47 20.72 2.88
C GLN A 62 -9.40 19.70 4.02
N VAL A 63 -9.84 18.46 3.79
CA VAL A 63 -9.75 17.38 4.79
C VAL A 63 -8.29 16.96 4.98
N TRP A 64 -7.51 16.89 3.90
CA TRP A 64 -6.06 16.65 3.99
C TRP A 64 -5.32 17.74 4.77
N GLN A 65 -5.71 19.00 4.59
CA GLN A 65 -5.17 20.11 5.38
C GLN A 65 -5.51 19.94 6.86
N ALA A 66 -6.75 19.58 7.20
CA ALA A 66 -7.14 19.31 8.58
C ALA A 66 -6.31 18.17 9.20
N ILE A 67 -6.13 17.06 8.48
CA ILE A 67 -5.26 15.94 8.91
C ILE A 67 -3.82 16.43 9.15
N SER A 68 -3.26 17.25 8.26
CA SER A 68 -1.91 17.80 8.40
C SER A 68 -1.76 18.66 9.67
N VAL A 69 -2.75 19.50 9.98
CA VAL A 69 -2.77 20.32 11.20
C VAL A 69 -2.79 19.44 12.44
N LEU A 70 -3.65 18.41 12.47
CA LEU A 70 -3.74 17.47 13.60
C LEU A 70 -2.42 16.71 13.81
N LEU A 71 -1.79 16.22 12.75
CA LEU A 71 -0.50 15.52 12.81
C LEU A 71 0.64 16.42 13.31
N LYS A 72 0.63 17.71 12.93
CA LYS A 72 1.61 18.69 13.43
C LYS A 72 1.41 19.02 14.91
N GLY A 73 0.16 19.07 15.37
CA GLY A 73 -0.18 19.35 16.78
C GLY A 73 0.00 18.17 17.72
N ALA A 74 0.11 16.94 17.19
CA ALA A 74 0.39 15.72 17.97
C ALA A 74 1.88 15.52 18.30
N LYS A 75 2.74 16.44 17.85
CA LYS A 75 4.18 16.47 18.18
C LYS A 75 4.45 17.08 19.55
#